data_AF-A0A8X7SB20-F1
#
_entry.id   AF-A0A8X7SB20-F1
#
_cell.length_a   1.000
_cell.length_b   1.000
_cell.length_c   1.000
_cell.angle_alpha   90.00
_cell.angle_beta   90.00
_cell.angle_gamma   90.00
#
_symmetry.space_group_name_H-M   'P 1'
#
loop_
_entity.id
_entity.type
_entity.pdbx_description
1 polymer ?
#
loop_
_entity_poly.entity_id
_entity_poly.type
_entity_poly.pdbx_seq_one_letter_code
_entity_poly.pdbx_strand_id
1 'polypeptide(L)'
;MRFYCLGPSYGGGAWGILGGKGGGASIYTFAGSCMAHEKAGGGKGRKAMLVCRVIAGRVMKRNELRYDSVDSDVRSRFDSLSGGDGELLVFDTRAVLPCFLIVYRL
;
A
#
# COMPACT_ATOMS: atom_id res chain seq x y z
N MET A 1 1.38 -17.68 3.93
CA MET A 1 1.99 -17.16 2.69
C MET A 1 2.56 -15.79 3.00
N ARG A 2 3.88 -15.58 2.86
CA ARG A 2 4.51 -14.26 3.05
C ARG A 2 4.76 -13.68 1.65
N PHE A 3 4.20 -12.51 1.36
CA PHE A 3 4.51 -11.81 0.11
C PHE A 3 5.80 -11.03 0.29
N TYR A 4 6.81 -11.36 -0.50
CA TYR A 4 8.03 -10.59 -0.61
C TYR A 4 7.91 -9.71 -1.85
N CYS A 5 7.94 -8.40 -1.68
CA CYS A 5 7.98 -7.45 -2.80
C CYS A 5 9.35 -7.58 -3.47
N LEU A 6 9.38 -8.11 -4.70
CA LEU A 6 10.60 -8.26 -5.50
C LEU A 6 11.02 -6.90 -6.07
N GLY A 7 11.60 -6.03 -5.25
CA GLY A 7 12.31 -4.81 -5.67
C GLY A 7 11.51 -3.81 -6.53
N PRO A 8 12.12 -2.66 -6.87
CA PRO A 8 11.52 -1.71 -7.79
C PRO A 8 11.59 -2.28 -9.21
N SER A 9 10.48 -2.84 -9.70
CA SER A 9 10.28 -2.95 -11.15
C SER A 9 10.17 -1.53 -11.69
N TYR A 10 11.04 -1.16 -12.64
CA TYR A 10 11.11 0.17 -13.29
C TYR A 10 9.86 0.48 -14.13
N GLY A 11 8.70 0.54 -13.48
CA GLY A 11 7.40 0.84 -14.07
C GLY A 11 6.49 1.30 -12.95
N GLY A 12 6.19 2.60 -12.93
CA GLY A 12 5.42 3.27 -11.90
C GLY A 12 4.03 2.67 -11.71
N GLY A 13 3.93 1.72 -10.78
CA GLY A 13 2.69 1.21 -10.23
C GLY A 13 2.67 1.35 -8.71
N ALA A 14 1.48 1.26 -8.12
CA ALA A 14 1.15 1.35 -6.68
C ALA A 14 1.93 0.42 -5.73
N TRP A 15 2.80 -0.44 -6.26
CA TRP A 15 3.70 -1.30 -5.50
C TRP A 15 5.10 -0.68 -5.36
N GLY A 16 5.17 0.66 -5.39
CA GLY A 16 6.36 1.38 -4.98
C GLY A 16 6.53 1.24 -3.47
N ILE A 17 7.62 0.58 -3.05
CA ILE A 17 8.19 0.86 -1.74
C ILE A 17 8.46 2.36 -1.75
N LEU A 18 7.69 3.16 -1.03
CA LEU A 18 8.07 4.54 -0.71
C LEU A 18 9.24 4.42 0.28
N GLY A 19 10.39 4.06 -0.27
CA GLY A 19 11.66 3.89 0.41
C GLY A 19 12.22 5.26 0.72
N GLY A 20 11.53 6.00 1.59
CA GLY A 20 12.22 7.01 2.39
C GLY A 20 13.37 6.32 3.12
N LYS A 21 14.56 6.92 3.07
CA LYS A 21 15.78 6.53 3.80
C LYS A 21 15.42 6.03 5.22
N GLY A 22 15.23 4.72 5.39
CA GLY A 22 14.60 4.14 6.58
C GLY A 22 13.87 2.84 6.24
N GLY A 23 14.62 1.86 5.73
CA GLY A 23 14.14 0.65 5.07
C GLY A 23 13.23 -0.24 5.91
N GLY A 24 11.92 -0.04 5.80
CA GLY A 24 10.93 -1.02 6.23
C GLY A 24 9.81 -1.13 5.21
N ALA A 25 9.49 -2.36 4.78
CA ALA A 25 8.43 -2.63 3.82
C ALA A 25 7.09 -2.03 4.29
N SER A 26 6.36 -1.40 3.38
CA SER A 26 5.02 -0.88 3.61
C SER A 26 4.10 -1.30 2.46
N ILE A 27 2.81 -1.46 2.74
CA ILE A 27 1.82 -1.89 1.75
C ILE A 27 0.81 -0.78 1.54
N TYR A 28 0.58 -0.42 0.28
CA TYR A 28 -0.49 0.50 -0.10
C TYR A 28 -1.76 -0.27 -0.42
N THR A 29 -2.87 0.15 0.18
CA THR A 29 -4.19 -0.43 -0.06
C THR A 29 -5.20 0.67 -0.35
N PHE A 30 -6.27 0.31 -1.04
CA PHE A 30 -7.30 1.25 -1.48
C PHE A 30 -8.67 0.68 -1.10
N ALA A 31 -9.55 1.53 -0.58
CA ALA A 31 -10.92 1.14 -0.25
C ALA A 31 -11.75 0.80 -1.50
N GLY A 32 -11.46 1.45 -2.63
CA GLY A 32 -12.17 1.27 -3.90
C GLY A 32 -11.30 0.65 -5.00
N SER A 33 -11.92 -0.17 -5.86
CA SER A 33 -11.26 -0.79 -7.01
C SER A 33 -10.91 0.21 -8.11
N CYS A 34 -11.68 1.29 -8.28
CA CYS A 34 -11.41 2.31 -9.29
C CYS A 34 -10.04 2.95 -9.09
N MET A 35 -9.77 3.47 -7.89
CA MET A 35 -8.45 4.02 -7.58
C MET A 35 -7.35 2.95 -7.58
N ALA A 36 -7.66 1.72 -7.11
CA ALA A 36 -6.73 0.61 -7.23
C ALA A 36 -6.38 0.30 -8.69
N HIS A 37 -7.32 0.45 -9.63
CA HIS A 37 -7.11 0.26 -11.07
C HIS A 37 -6.18 1.32 -11.64
N GLU A 38 -6.46 2.59 -11.34
CA GLU A 38 -5.69 3.74 -11.80
C GLU A 38 -4.24 3.65 -11.31
N LYS A 39 -4.05 3.24 -10.06
CA LYS A 39 -2.72 3.13 -9.46
C LYS A 39 -2.05 1.78 -9.74
N ALA A 40 -2.77 0.75 -10.17
CA ALA A 40 -2.18 -0.55 -10.48
C ALA A 40 -1.25 -0.47 -11.69
N GLY A 41 -0.01 -0.93 -11.51
CA GLY A 41 0.88 -1.21 -12.63
C GLY A 41 0.38 -2.39 -13.47
N GLY A 42 0.81 -2.48 -14.73
CA GLY A 42 0.45 -3.59 -15.59
C GLY A 42 1.02 -3.45 -17.00
N GLY A 43 1.21 -4.58 -17.68
CA GLY A 43 1.58 -4.63 -19.09
C GLY A 43 0.38 -4.47 -20.03
N LYS A 44 0.62 -4.54 -21.34
CA LYS A 44 -0.45 -4.43 -22.36
C LYS A 44 -1.45 -5.60 -22.23
N GLY A 45 -2.66 -5.31 -21.75
CA GLY A 45 -3.87 -6.10 -21.98
C GLY A 45 -4.45 -6.88 -20.78
N ARG A 46 -3.75 -6.98 -19.65
CA ARG A 46 -4.27 -7.57 -18.40
C ARG A 46 -3.73 -6.86 -17.16
N LYS A 47 -4.56 -6.72 -16.14
CA LYS A 47 -4.21 -6.23 -14.81
C LYS A 47 -4.64 -7.25 -13.74
N ALA A 48 -4.08 -7.11 -12.55
CA ALA A 48 -4.48 -7.89 -11.39
C ALA A 48 -4.75 -6.97 -10.19
N MET A 49 -5.77 -7.28 -9.39
CA MET A 49 -6.06 -6.66 -8.10
C MET A 49 -6.12 -7.73 -7.02
N LEU A 50 -5.59 -7.41 -5.84
CA LEU A 50 -5.68 -8.26 -4.66
C LEU A 50 -6.70 -7.67 -3.69
N VAL A 51 -7.80 -8.39 -3.47
CA VAL A 51 -8.76 -8.07 -2.41
C VAL A 51 -8.21 -8.62 -1.11
N CYS A 52 -8.04 -7.75 -0.12
CA CYS A 52 -7.46 -8.09 1.17
C CYS A 52 -8.39 -7.71 2.32
N ARG A 53 -8.26 -8.42 3.44
CA ARG A 53 -8.64 -7.91 4.76
C ARG A 53 -7.41 -7.28 5.39
N VAL A 54 -7.54 -6.07 5.92
CA VAL A 54 -6.42 -5.31 6.46
C VAL A 54 -6.71 -4.98 7.93
N ILE A 55 -5.76 -5.29 8.81
CA ILE A 55 -5.77 -4.83 10.20
C ILE A 55 -5.16 -3.42 10.22
N ALA A 56 -6.01 -2.40 10.15
CA ALA A 56 -5.55 -1.01 10.09
C ALA A 56 -4.90 -0.52 11.39
N GLY A 57 -5.29 -1.10 12.53
CA GLY A 57 -4.76 -0.72 13.85
C GLY A 57 -4.99 0.75 14.17
N ARG A 58 -4.00 1.38 14.81
CA ARG A 58 -3.97 2.83 15.05
C ARG A 58 -3.65 3.55 13.76
N VAL A 59 -4.62 4.29 13.24
CA VAL A 59 -4.51 4.99 11.96
C VAL A 59 -4.24 6.47 12.21
N MET A 60 -3.19 7.02 11.62
CA MET A 60 -2.97 8.47 11.55
C MET A 60 -3.46 9.02 10.21
N LYS A 61 -4.04 10.22 10.19
CA LYS A 61 -4.39 10.88 8.92
C LYS A 61 -3.16 11.56 8.33
N ARG A 62 -2.95 11.44 7.02
CA ARG A 62 -1.81 12.06 6.33
C ARG A 62 -1.78 13.59 6.51
N ASN A 63 -2.93 14.26 6.66
CA ASN A 63 -2.99 15.70 6.91
C ASN A 63 -2.49 16.11 8.32
N GLU A 64 -2.33 15.16 9.24
CA GLU A 64 -1.79 15.39 10.59
C GLU A 64 -0.25 15.24 10.61
N LEU A 65 0.35 14.76 9.52
CA LEU A 65 1.80 14.77 9.37
C LEU A 65 2.30 16.19 9.20
N ARG A 66 3.11 16.64 10.16
CA ARG A 66 3.82 17.93 10.08
C ARG A 66 4.91 17.95 9.01
N TYR A 67 5.36 16.77 8.56
CA TYR A 67 6.43 16.60 7.58
C TYR A 67 6.02 15.54 6.55
N ASP A 68 6.48 15.70 5.31
CA ASP A 68 6.19 14.79 4.20
C ASP A 68 6.89 13.41 4.33
N SER A 69 7.57 13.17 5.45
CA SER A 69 8.24 11.93 5.78
C SER A 69 7.62 11.24 6.99
N VAL A 70 7.47 9.93 6.88
CA VAL A 70 7.05 9.08 7.99
C VAL A 70 8.29 8.76 8.83
N ASP A 71 8.47 9.49 9.93
CA ASP A 71 9.56 9.23 10.86
C ASP A 71 9.35 7.91 11.65
N SER A 72 10.44 7.40 12.20
CA SER A 72 10.47 6.25 13.11
C SER A 72 9.51 6.37 14.30
N ASP A 73 9.32 7.56 14.88
CA ASP A 73 8.37 7.76 15.98
C ASP A 73 6.91 7.53 15.52
N VAL A 74 6.58 7.96 14.30
CA VAL A 74 5.25 7.71 13.71
C VAL A 74 5.01 6.22 13.53
N ARG A 75 6.00 5.48 13.01
CA ARG A 75 5.90 4.02 12.82
C ARG A 75 5.85 3.23 14.13
N SER A 76 6.28 3.82 15.25
CA SER A 76 6.18 3.24 16.59
C SER A 76 4.79 3.46 17.21
N ARG A 77 4.18 4.62 16.95
CA ARG A 77 2.89 5.02 17.53
C ARG A 77 1.67 4.56 16.73
N PHE A 78 1.82 4.44 15.42
CA PHE A 78 0.73 4.13 14.50
C PHE A 78 1.06 2.89 13.68
N ASP A 79 0.01 2.14 13.34
CA ASP A 79 0.12 0.89 12.59
C ASP A 79 -0.14 1.14 11.08
N SER A 80 -0.85 2.23 10.75
CA SER A 80 -1.12 2.65 9.38
C SER A 80 -1.35 4.16 9.21
N LEU A 81 -1.31 4.63 7.96
CA LEU A 81 -1.60 6.01 7.56
C LEU A 81 -2.73 6.06 6.55
N SER A 82 -3.80 6.80 6.87
CA SER A 82 -4.89 7.09 5.94
C SER A 82 -4.51 8.29 5.07
N GLY A 83 -4.52 8.10 3.75
CA GLY A 83 -4.43 9.16 2.75
C GLY A 83 -5.80 9.72 2.37
N GLY A 84 -5.80 10.56 1.34
CA GLY A 84 -7.03 10.99 0.66
C GLY A 84 -7.68 9.84 -0.13
N ASP A 85 -8.92 10.03 -0.56
CA ASP A 85 -9.66 9.15 -1.47
C ASP A 85 -9.83 7.68 -1.03
N GLY A 86 -9.55 7.33 0.23
CA GLY A 86 -9.64 5.96 0.74
C GLY A 86 -8.35 5.15 0.56
N GLU A 87 -7.21 5.83 0.44
CA GLU A 87 -5.87 5.25 0.49
C GLU A 87 -5.47 4.89 1.93
N LEU A 88 -4.80 3.74 2.11
CA LEU A 88 -4.27 3.31 3.40
C LEU A 88 -2.89 2.67 3.23
N LEU A 89 -1.88 3.26 3.86
CA LEU A 89 -0.52 2.74 3.93
C LEU A 89 -0.32 1.96 5.24
N VAL A 90 0.03 0.68 5.15
CA VAL A 90 0.22 -0.19 6.31
C VAL A 90 1.70 -0.48 6.50
N PHE A 91 2.21 -0.35 7.73
CA PHE A 91 3.64 -0.51 8.01
C PHE A 91 4.07 -1.95 8.26
N ASP A 92 3.16 -2.84 8.67
CA ASP A 92 3.44 -4.26 8.86
C ASP A 92 2.75 -5.10 7.77
N THR A 93 3.55 -5.81 6.98
CA THR A 93 3.05 -6.73 5.95
C THR A 93 2.16 -7.84 6.49
N ARG A 94 2.31 -8.23 7.78
CA ARG A 94 1.50 -9.26 8.43
C ARG A 94 0.07 -8.82 8.71
N ALA A 95 -0.19 -7.52 8.69
CA ALA A 95 -1.53 -6.97 8.88
C ALA A 95 -2.43 -7.12 7.64
N VAL A 96 -1.89 -7.59 6.51
CA VAL A 96 -2.64 -7.78 5.26
C VAL A 96 -2.89 -9.27 5.03
N LEU A 97 -4.17 -9.65 5.06
CA LEU A 97 -4.64 -10.99 4.76
C LEU A 97 -5.22 -11.03 3.34
N PRO A 98 -4.53 -11.64 2.35
CA PRO A 98 -5.06 -11.83 1.00
C PRO A 98 -6.33 -12.69 1.05
N CYS A 99 -7.37 -12.28 0.33
CA CYS A 99 -8.62 -13.03 0.23
C CYS A 99 -8.84 -13.53 -1.20
N PHE A 100 -8.73 -12.65 -2.19
CA PHE A 100 -8.99 -12.99 -3.59
C PHE A 100 -8.03 -12.27 -4.53
N LEU A 101 -7.53 -12.99 -5.54
CA LEU A 101 -6.80 -12.40 -6.67
C LEU A 101 -7.75 -12.28 -7.86
N ILE A 102 -7.97 -11.06 -8.33
CA ILE A 102 -8.78 -10.77 -9.50
C ILE A 102 -7.83 -10.47 -10.65
N VAL A 103 -7.88 -11.27 -11.72
CA VAL A 103 -7.17 -11.01 -12.97
C VAL A 103 -8.19 -10.63 -14.03
N TYR A 104 -8.02 -9.47 -14.64
CA TYR A 104 -8.97 -8.93 -15.60
C TYR A 104 -8.24 -8.32 -16.80
N ARG A 105 -8.97 -8.19 -17.91
CA ARG A 105 -8.48 -7.54 -19.13
C ARG A 105 -8.76 -6.04 -19.06
N LEU A 106 -7.88 -5.28 -19.69
CA LEU A 106 -8.04 -3.84 -19.89
C LEU A 106 -9.00 -3.55 -21.05
#